data_AF-A0AAE3DTR5-F1
#
_entry.id   AF-A0AAE3DTR5-F1
#
_cell.length_a   1.000
_cell.length_b   1.000
_cell.length_c   1.000
_cell.angle_alpha   90.00
_cell.angle_beta   90.00
_cell.angle_gamma   90.00
#
_symmetry.space_group_name_H-M   'P 1'
#
loop_
_entity.id
_entity.type
_entity.pdbx_description
1 polymer ?
#
loop_
_entity_poly.entity_id
_entity_poly.type
_entity_poly.pdbx_seq_one_letter_code
_entity_poly.pdbx_strand_id
1 'polypeptide(L)'
;MSVYHDFAMNIDTMDWSDAYLEAQTDGRREEVELHKPYVYPPIEEARQPLTKIEIIARKEKLENLKTALNDIGITGMTVFPVTGCGVQKGYNEFYRGVPVAVQLRAKIRVEVVVAKVPVDEVVNTVRRVLYTGHVGDGKIFIYTLDDVVRVRTGESGYDAMQGASSE
;
A
#
# COMPACT_ATOMS: atom_id res chain seq x y z
N MET A 1 17.02 -16.13 25.19
CA MET A 1 16.91 -14.93 26.06
C MET A 1 16.36 -13.80 25.20
N SER A 2 15.09 -13.44 25.38
CA SER A 2 14.51 -12.26 24.71
C SER A 2 14.92 -11.01 25.47
N VAL A 3 15.52 -10.05 24.77
CA VAL A 3 16.16 -8.84 25.33
C VAL A 3 15.19 -7.66 25.24
N TYR A 4 13.99 -7.77 25.81
CA TYR A 4 13.10 -6.63 26.08
C TYR A 4 12.13 -7.01 27.22
N HIS A 5 12.51 -6.71 28.47
CA HIS A 5 11.65 -6.96 29.64
C HIS A 5 10.87 -5.70 30.08
N ASP A 6 11.17 -4.53 29.49
CA ASP A 6 10.63 -3.22 29.92
C ASP A 6 9.64 -2.57 28.94
N PHE A 7 9.34 -3.23 27.82
CA PHE A 7 8.17 -2.90 27.00
C PHE A 7 7.08 -3.94 27.29
N ALA A 8 6.51 -3.89 28.49
CA ALA A 8 5.20 -4.50 28.70
C ALA A 8 4.21 -3.69 27.85
N MET A 9 3.81 -4.24 26.71
CA MET A 9 2.59 -3.80 26.03
C MET A 9 1.46 -3.99 27.04
N ASN A 10 1.07 -2.92 27.73
CA ASN A 10 -0.29 -2.81 28.24
C ASN A 10 -1.16 -2.73 26.98
N ILE A 11 -1.48 -3.91 26.44
CA ILE A 11 -2.72 -4.09 25.72
C ILE A 11 -3.76 -3.84 26.80
N ASP A 12 -4.17 -2.57 26.96
CA ASP A 12 -5.54 -2.33 27.37
C ASP A 12 -6.35 -3.19 26.42
N THR A 13 -6.89 -4.25 26.97
CA THR A 13 -7.85 -5.13 26.31
C THR A 13 -9.05 -4.25 26.00
N MET A 14 -8.95 -3.43 24.96
CA MET A 14 -10.04 -3.31 24.02
C MET A 14 -10.33 -4.75 23.63
N ASP A 15 -11.30 -5.30 24.33
CA ASP A 15 -11.85 -6.59 24.07
C ASP A 15 -12.44 -6.53 22.67
N TRP A 16 -11.62 -6.92 21.70
CA TRP A 16 -12.05 -6.99 20.31
C TRP A 16 -13.17 -8.02 20.12
N SER A 17 -13.47 -8.88 21.11
CA SER A 17 -14.61 -9.78 21.02
C SER A 17 -15.94 -9.04 20.86
N ASP A 18 -16.12 -7.89 21.51
CA ASP A 18 -17.35 -7.10 21.43
C ASP A 18 -17.56 -6.49 20.03
N ALA A 19 -16.49 -5.98 19.40
CA ALA A 19 -16.55 -5.48 18.02
C ALA A 19 -16.75 -6.60 16.99
N TYR A 20 -16.26 -7.82 17.27
CA TYR A 20 -16.57 -9.02 16.49
C TYR A 20 -18.02 -9.51 16.67
N LEU A 21 -18.61 -9.31 17.86
CA LEU A 21 -20.00 -9.69 18.18
C LEU A 21 -21.02 -8.68 17.64
N GLU A 22 -20.74 -7.38 17.68
CA GLU A 22 -21.64 -6.35 17.14
C GLU A 22 -21.78 -6.43 15.61
N ALA A 23 -20.76 -6.92 14.90
CA ALA A 23 -20.80 -7.18 13.47
C ALA A 23 -21.61 -8.44 13.06
N GLN A 24 -22.16 -9.20 14.02
CA GLN A 24 -22.87 -10.46 13.79
C GLN A 24 -24.41 -10.36 13.78
N THR A 25 -25.00 -9.17 13.76
CA THR A 25 -26.48 -9.02 13.79
C THR A 25 -27.17 -8.95 12.44
N ASP A 26 -26.51 -9.39 11.35
CA ASP A 26 -27.19 -9.64 10.08
C ASP A 26 -27.02 -11.10 9.64
N GLY A 27 -28.15 -11.74 9.33
CA GLY A 27 -28.35 -13.18 9.40
C GLY A 27 -27.53 -14.02 8.41
N ARG A 28 -27.20 -15.24 8.88
CA ARG A 28 -26.63 -16.38 8.13
C ARG A 28 -25.32 -16.09 7.38
N ARG A 29 -24.21 -16.17 8.11
CA ARG A 29 -22.92 -16.57 7.54
C ARG A 29 -22.64 -17.99 8.02
N GLU A 30 -22.43 -18.92 7.09
CA GLU A 30 -21.87 -20.23 7.41
C GLU A 30 -20.50 -20.01 8.04
N GLU A 31 -20.22 -20.71 9.13
CA GLU A 31 -18.92 -20.65 9.82
C GLU A 31 -17.89 -21.32 8.90
N VAL A 32 -17.11 -20.51 8.17
CA VAL A 32 -16.10 -21.03 7.24
C VAL A 32 -14.83 -21.33 8.04
N GLU A 33 -14.38 -22.59 8.01
CA GLU A 33 -13.13 -22.99 8.64
C GLU A 33 -11.95 -22.17 8.10
N LEU A 34 -11.15 -21.60 9.01
CA LEU A 34 -9.94 -20.88 8.66
C LEU A 34 -8.93 -21.85 8.01
N HIS A 35 -8.34 -21.44 6.88
CA HIS A 35 -7.24 -22.17 6.28
C HIS A 35 -6.07 -22.33 7.27
N LYS A 36 -5.20 -23.32 7.02
CA LYS A 36 -4.03 -23.59 7.87
C LYS A 36 -3.25 -22.31 8.15
N PRO A 37 -2.69 -22.13 9.37
CA PRO A 37 -1.92 -20.95 9.71
C PRO A 37 -0.81 -20.69 8.70
N TYR A 38 -0.69 -19.43 8.25
CA TYR A 38 0.43 -19.01 7.44
C TYR A 38 1.72 -19.13 8.26
N VAL A 39 2.70 -19.83 7.72
CA VAL A 39 4.05 -19.96 8.30
C VAL A 39 4.98 -19.16 7.41
N TYR A 40 5.55 -18.07 7.94
CA TYR A 40 6.51 -17.25 7.18
C TYR A 40 7.72 -18.13 6.80
N PRO A 41 7.88 -18.44 5.51
CA PRO A 41 8.89 -19.39 5.10
C PRO A 41 10.29 -18.74 5.18
N PRO A 42 11.35 -19.52 5.44
CA PRO A 42 12.72 -19.01 5.39
C PRO A 42 13.01 -18.33 4.05
N ILE A 43 13.89 -17.34 4.05
CA ILE A 43 14.33 -16.65 2.84
C ILE A 43 15.20 -17.63 2.04
N GLU A 44 14.57 -18.40 1.16
CA GLU A 44 15.25 -19.27 0.18
C GLU A 44 15.42 -18.53 -1.16
N GLU A 45 16.58 -18.70 -1.79
CA GLU A 45 16.93 -18.10 -3.09
C GLU A 45 16.18 -18.82 -4.22
N ALA A 46 14.94 -18.43 -4.52
CA ALA A 46 14.28 -18.49 -5.85
C ALA A 46 12.75 -18.35 -5.75
N ARG A 47 12.24 -17.23 -5.22
CA ARG A 47 10.83 -16.86 -5.41
C ARG A 47 10.67 -15.95 -6.61
N GLN A 48 9.50 -16.01 -7.25
CA GLN A 48 9.14 -14.98 -8.22
C GLN A 48 9.13 -13.62 -7.50
N PRO A 49 9.84 -12.61 -8.02
CA PRO A 49 9.98 -11.35 -7.33
C PRO A 49 8.65 -10.62 -7.29
N LEU A 50 8.16 -10.35 -6.09
CA LEU A 50 7.01 -9.48 -5.86
C LEU A 50 7.52 -8.07 -5.63
N THR A 51 6.88 -7.09 -6.26
CA THR A 51 7.28 -5.69 -6.13
C THR A 51 6.09 -4.84 -5.73
N LYS A 52 6.26 -4.08 -4.64
CA LYS A 52 5.34 -3.00 -4.28
C LYS A 52 5.81 -1.71 -4.93
N ILE A 53 4.89 -1.03 -5.60
CA ILE A 53 5.07 0.29 -6.18
C ILE A 53 4.19 1.26 -5.40
N GLU A 54 4.82 2.23 -4.76
CA GLU A 54 4.13 3.29 -4.02
C GLU A 54 4.28 4.60 -4.79
N ILE A 55 3.15 5.24 -5.09
CA ILE A 55 3.07 6.42 -5.94
C ILE A 55 2.47 7.54 -5.10
N ILE A 56 3.24 8.61 -4.88
CA ILE A 56 2.74 9.84 -4.25
C ILE A 56 2.51 10.87 -5.33
N ALA A 57 1.26 11.29 -5.54
CA ALA A 57 0.88 12.19 -6.62
C ALA A 57 -0.14 13.26 -6.20
N ARG A 58 -0.46 14.19 -7.12
CA ARG A 58 -1.54 15.17 -6.92
C ARG A 58 -2.90 14.46 -6.96
N LYS A 59 -3.87 14.96 -6.18
CA LYS A 59 -5.20 14.32 -6.04
C LYS A 59 -5.94 14.23 -7.37
N GLU A 60 -5.80 15.24 -8.21
CA GLU A 60 -6.48 15.37 -9.51
C GLU A 60 -6.03 14.31 -10.53
N LYS A 61 -4.90 13.64 -10.28
CA LYS A 61 -4.36 12.59 -11.16
C LYS A 61 -4.88 11.19 -10.83
N LEU A 62 -5.67 11.02 -9.77
CA LEU A 62 -6.14 9.71 -9.32
C LEU A 62 -6.92 8.96 -10.42
N GLU A 63 -7.90 9.60 -11.04
CA GLU A 63 -8.74 8.94 -12.05
C GLU A 63 -7.92 8.53 -13.28
N ASN A 64 -7.03 9.40 -13.75
CA ASN A 64 -6.13 9.08 -14.87
C ASN A 64 -5.17 7.93 -14.53
N LEU A 65 -4.70 7.85 -13.28
CA LEU A 65 -3.87 6.74 -12.80
C LEU A 65 -4.67 5.43 -12.78
N LYS A 66 -5.91 5.45 -12.27
CA LYS A 66 -6.78 4.26 -12.23
C LYS A 66 -6.97 3.66 -13.62
N THR A 67 -7.36 4.49 -14.59
CA THR A 67 -7.58 4.05 -15.98
C THR A 67 -6.30 3.48 -16.58
N ALA A 68 -5.19 4.21 -16.50
CA ALA A 68 -3.93 3.78 -17.12
C ALA A 68 -3.32 2.52 -16.49
N LEU A 69 -3.51 2.31 -15.18
CA LEU A 69 -3.08 1.09 -14.51
C LEU A 69 -3.98 -0.10 -14.90
N ASN A 70 -5.29 0.12 -15.02
CA ASN A 70 -6.22 -0.91 -15.47
C ASN A 70 -5.93 -1.34 -16.92
N ASP A 71 -5.57 -0.41 -17.80
CA ASP A 71 -5.23 -0.69 -19.21
C ASP A 71 -4.02 -1.62 -19.37
N ILE A 72 -3.08 -1.61 -18.40
CA ILE A 72 -1.92 -2.52 -18.36
C ILE A 72 -2.18 -3.77 -17.50
N GLY A 73 -3.43 -4.03 -17.12
CA GLY A 73 -3.84 -5.24 -16.41
C GLY A 73 -3.69 -5.20 -14.88
N ILE A 74 -3.49 -4.02 -14.29
CA ILE A 74 -3.46 -3.86 -12.83
C ILE A 74 -4.87 -3.56 -12.33
N THR A 75 -5.48 -4.54 -11.68
CA THR A 75 -6.87 -4.46 -11.20
C THR A 75 -6.99 -4.14 -9.71
N GLY A 76 -5.92 -4.37 -8.93
CA GLY A 76 -5.88 -4.12 -7.49
C GLY A 76 -4.95 -2.96 -7.13
N MET A 77 -5.47 -1.97 -6.41
CA MET A 77 -4.67 -0.88 -5.84
C MET A 77 -5.29 -0.37 -4.53
N THR A 78 -4.46 0.14 -3.64
CA THR A 78 -4.90 0.77 -2.39
C THR A 78 -4.57 2.26 -2.43
N VAL A 79 -5.55 3.10 -2.11
CA VAL A 79 -5.41 4.56 -2.19
C VAL A 79 -5.56 5.18 -0.81
N PHE A 80 -4.60 6.01 -0.42
CA PHE A 80 -4.59 6.74 0.85
C PHE A 80 -4.56 8.25 0.60
N PRO A 81 -5.40 9.04 1.30
CA PRO A 81 -5.20 10.47 1.37
C PRO A 81 -3.97 10.77 2.25
N VAL A 82 -3.02 11.54 1.73
CA VAL A 82 -1.82 11.92 2.49
C VAL A 82 -1.55 13.42 2.35
N THR A 83 -0.74 13.97 3.25
CA THR A 83 -0.22 15.33 3.16
C THR A 83 1.29 15.28 3.08
N GLY A 84 1.90 16.18 2.31
CA GLY A 84 3.35 16.18 2.13
C GLY A 84 3.93 17.54 1.81
N CYS A 85 5.20 17.71 2.15
CA CYS A 85 6.03 18.82 1.74
C CYS A 85 7.16 18.31 0.85
N GLY A 86 7.38 18.93 -0.31
CA GLY A 86 8.52 18.62 -1.16
C GLY A 86 9.79 19.32 -0.67
N VAL A 87 10.95 18.74 -0.98
CA VAL A 87 12.29 19.27 -0.61
C VAL A 87 12.52 20.70 -1.14
N GLN A 88 11.88 21.06 -2.25
CA GLN A 88 11.93 22.41 -2.83
C GLN A 88 11.11 23.48 -2.08
N LYS A 89 10.62 23.16 -0.88
CA LYS A 89 10.18 24.13 0.14
C LYS A 89 10.99 24.02 1.44
N GLY A 90 12.20 23.47 1.35
CA GLY A 90 13.18 23.37 2.43
C GLY A 90 14.12 24.56 2.54
N TYR A 91 13.76 25.73 1.99
CA TYR A 91 14.24 26.97 2.59
C TYR A 91 13.21 27.33 3.65
N ASN A 92 13.66 27.42 4.91
CA ASN A 92 12.91 28.16 5.91
C ASN A 92 12.72 29.57 5.34
N GLU A 93 11.54 29.87 4.81
CA GLU A 93 11.19 31.24 4.44
C GLU A 93 11.18 32.03 5.75
N PHE A 94 12.27 32.74 6.04
CA PHE A 94 12.32 33.69 7.13
C PHE A 94 11.61 34.95 6.65
N TYR A 95 10.39 35.19 7.13
CA TYR A 95 9.80 36.52 7.00
C TYR A 95 10.21 37.33 8.21
N ARG A 96 11.12 38.30 8.01
CA ARG A 96 11.61 39.20 9.07
C ARG A 96 12.19 38.47 10.30
N GLY A 97 12.93 37.38 10.08
CA GLY A 97 13.57 36.62 11.16
C GLY A 97 12.65 35.65 11.91
N VAL A 98 11.37 35.54 11.53
CA VAL A 98 10.44 34.53 12.07
C VAL A 98 10.34 33.36 11.08
N PRO A 99 10.47 32.10 11.53
CA PRO A 99 10.27 30.95 10.66
C PRO A 99 8.82 30.87 10.18
N VAL A 100 8.59 30.93 8.86
CA VAL A 100 7.27 30.67 8.28
C VAL A 100 6.99 29.16 8.35
N ALA A 101 5.82 28.80 8.88
CA ALA A 101 5.41 27.41 9.04
C ALA A 101 5.34 26.68 7.67
N VAL A 102 5.92 25.48 7.61
CA VAL A 102 5.91 24.65 6.41
C VAL A 102 4.48 24.24 6.06
N GLN A 103 3.97 24.74 4.95
CA GLN A 103 2.62 24.41 4.49
C GLN A 103 2.59 23.05 3.79
N LEU A 104 2.00 22.05 4.45
CA LEU A 104 1.74 20.74 3.87
C LEU A 104 0.67 20.82 2.79
N ARG A 105 0.89 20.17 1.65
CA ARG A 105 -0.10 20.09 0.56
C ARG A 105 -0.74 18.72 0.54
N ALA A 106 -2.04 18.69 0.27
CA ALA A 106 -2.80 17.47 0.10
C ALA A 106 -2.33 16.71 -1.16
N LYS A 107 -2.19 15.38 -1.03
CA LYS A 107 -1.71 14.44 -2.03
C LYS A 107 -2.50 13.12 -1.93
N ILE A 108 -2.28 12.23 -2.88
CA ILE A 108 -2.67 10.82 -2.80
C ILE A 108 -1.42 9.95 -2.72
N ARG A 109 -1.50 8.87 -1.97
CA ARG A 109 -0.57 7.73 -2.04
C ARG A 109 -1.34 6.55 -2.63
N VAL A 110 -0.83 5.99 -3.73
CA VAL A 110 -1.38 4.79 -4.35
C VAL A 110 -0.36 3.69 -4.20
N GLU A 111 -0.77 2.56 -3.61
CA GLU A 111 0.06 1.37 -3.47
C GLU A 111 -0.47 0.28 -4.39
N VAL A 112 0.43 -0.31 -5.17
CA VAL A 112 0.16 -1.41 -6.08
C VAL A 112 1.19 -2.49 -5.82
N VAL A 113 0.76 -3.74 -5.78
CA VAL A 113 1.67 -4.88 -5.77
C VAL A 113 1.59 -5.58 -7.11
N VAL A 114 2.73 -5.87 -7.71
CA VAL A 114 2.83 -6.53 -9.02
C VAL A 114 3.71 -7.78 -8.93
N ALA A 115 3.28 -8.80 -9.68
CA ALA A 115 3.98 -10.08 -9.82
C ALA A 115 4.23 -10.42 -11.30
N LYS A 116 3.17 -10.39 -12.13
CA LYS A 116 3.23 -10.71 -13.56
C LYS A 116 3.59 -9.52 -14.45
N VAL A 117 3.07 -8.33 -14.13
CA VAL A 117 3.29 -7.11 -14.93
C VAL A 117 4.71 -6.59 -14.69
N PRO A 118 5.51 -6.33 -15.75
CA PRO A 118 6.86 -5.78 -15.59
C PRO A 118 6.86 -4.43 -14.85
N VAL A 119 7.72 -4.29 -13.85
CA VAL A 119 7.83 -3.05 -13.04
C VAL A 119 8.09 -1.83 -13.92
N ASP A 120 8.94 -1.96 -14.94
CA ASP A 120 9.27 -0.89 -15.87
C ASP A 120 8.05 -0.36 -16.63
N GLU A 121 7.13 -1.26 -17.02
CA GLU A 121 5.90 -0.89 -17.71
C GLU A 121 4.99 -0.07 -16.81
N VAL A 122 4.87 -0.46 -15.54
CA VAL A 122 4.10 0.29 -14.54
C VAL A 122 4.72 1.66 -14.31
N VAL A 123 6.03 1.72 -14.04
CA VAL A 123 6.73 2.97 -13.75
C VAL A 123 6.64 3.92 -14.93
N ASN A 124 6.85 3.44 -16.17
CA ASN A 124 6.77 4.28 -17.36
C ASN A 124 5.34 4.78 -17.62
N THR A 125 4.33 3.95 -17.40
CA THR A 125 2.93 4.35 -17.52
C THR A 125 2.56 5.40 -16.48
N VAL A 126 2.93 5.20 -15.21
CA VAL A 126 2.70 6.18 -14.14
C VAL A 126 3.42 7.49 -14.43
N ARG A 127 4.68 7.45 -14.90
CA ARG A 127 5.43 8.65 -15.30
C ARG A 127 4.70 9.43 -16.39
N ARG A 128 4.24 8.75 -17.45
CA ARG A 128 3.51 9.37 -18.57
C ARG A 128 2.23 10.07 -18.09
N VAL A 129 1.49 9.45 -17.18
CA VAL A 129 0.22 9.97 -16.66
C VAL A 129 0.42 11.16 -15.72
N LEU A 130 1.43 11.08 -14.86
CA LEU A 130 1.67 12.08 -13.82
C LEU A 130 2.42 13.31 -14.31
N TYR A 131 3.26 13.16 -15.34
CA TYR A 131 4.11 14.23 -15.81
C TYR A 131 3.31 15.42 -16.36
N THR A 132 3.57 16.59 -15.80
CA THR A 132 3.10 17.89 -16.29
C THR A 132 4.26 18.85 -16.56
N GLY A 133 5.49 18.48 -16.17
CA GLY A 133 6.67 19.35 -16.25
C GLY A 133 6.78 20.32 -15.07
N HIS A 134 5.86 20.27 -14.10
CA HIS A 134 5.84 21.18 -12.97
C HIS A 134 6.22 20.49 -11.66
N VAL A 135 6.80 21.28 -10.74
CA VAL A 135 7.12 20.81 -9.39
C VAL A 135 5.87 20.25 -8.71
N GLY A 136 6.03 19.09 -8.08
CA GLY A 136 4.98 18.44 -7.30
C GLY A 136 4.15 17.40 -8.05
N ASP A 137 4.58 16.95 -9.23
CA ASP A 137 3.97 15.84 -9.99
C ASP A 137 3.93 14.55 -9.20
N GLY A 138 4.99 14.26 -8.44
CA GLY A 138 5.00 13.13 -7.52
C GLY A 138 6.35 12.47 -7.35
N LYS A 139 6.34 11.34 -6.65
CA LYS A 139 7.45 10.39 -6.57
C LYS A 139 6.91 8.97 -6.66
N ILE A 140 7.73 8.06 -7.17
CA ILE A 140 7.46 6.62 -7.24
C ILE A 140 8.54 5.93 -6.40
N PHE A 141 8.12 5.08 -5.48
CA PHE A 141 8.99 4.24 -4.67
C PHE A 141 8.75 2.78 -5.04
N ILE A 142 9.82 2.01 -5.08
CA ILE A 142 9.81 0.61 -5.49
C ILE A 142 10.40 -0.19 -4.33
N TYR A 143 9.65 -1.18 -3.86
CA TYR A 143 10.05 -2.07 -2.78
C TYR A 143 9.93 -3.51 -3.24
N THR A 144 10.94 -4.31 -2.93
CA THR A 144 10.84 -5.77 -3.04
C THR A 144 10.01 -6.30 -1.88
N LEU A 145 9.09 -7.22 -2.18
CA LEU A 145 8.31 -7.94 -1.17
C LEU A 145 8.76 -9.39 -1.11
N ASP A 146 8.85 -9.91 0.10
CA ASP A 146 9.20 -11.32 0.31
C ASP A 146 8.02 -12.26 0.05
N ASP A 147 6.81 -11.83 0.42
CA ASP A 147 5.58 -12.61 0.27
C ASP A 147 4.32 -11.73 0.31
N VAL A 148 3.21 -12.27 -0.19
CA VAL A 148 1.85 -11.70 -0.14
C VAL A 148 0.89 -12.84 0.17
N VAL A 149 -0.05 -12.64 1.10
CA VAL A 149 -1.03 -13.66 1.49
C VAL A 149 -2.45 -13.18 1.20
N ARG A 150 -3.23 -13.99 0.49
CA ARG A 150 -4.65 -13.74 0.27
C ARG A 150 -5.46 -14.26 1.46
N VAL A 151 -6.03 -13.36 2.26
CA VAL A 151 -6.77 -13.69 3.48
C VAL A 151 -7.89 -14.72 3.24
N ARG A 152 -8.64 -14.58 2.14
CA ARG A 152 -9.80 -15.44 1.85
C ARG A 152 -9.44 -16.90 1.55
N THR A 153 -8.32 -17.17 0.89
CA THR A 153 -7.96 -18.51 0.38
C THR A 153 -6.72 -19.09 1.06
N GLY A 154 -5.97 -18.28 1.81
CA GLY A 154 -4.68 -18.69 2.39
C GLY A 154 -3.56 -18.85 1.37
N GLU A 155 -3.80 -18.58 0.08
CA GLU A 155 -2.77 -18.60 -0.96
C GLU A 155 -1.70 -17.55 -0.66
N SER A 156 -0.46 -17.86 -1.02
CA SER A 156 0.70 -16.98 -0.81
C SER A 156 1.43 -16.69 -2.12
N GLY A 157 2.35 -15.73 -2.10
CA GLY A 157 3.24 -15.39 -3.19
C GLY A 157 2.53 -14.96 -4.47
N TYR A 158 2.92 -15.58 -5.58
CA TYR A 158 2.34 -15.34 -6.89
C TYR A 158 0.85 -15.73 -6.96
N ASP A 159 0.47 -16.86 -6.36
CA ASP A 159 -0.90 -17.37 -6.40
C ASP A 159 -1.87 -16.43 -5.69
N ALA A 160 -1.41 -15.78 -4.61
CA ALA A 160 -2.14 -14.74 -3.91
C ALA A 160 -2.44 -13.50 -4.77
N MET A 161 -1.69 -13.29 -5.86
CA MET A 161 -1.86 -12.18 -6.80
C MET A 161 -2.68 -12.55 -8.04
N GLN A 162 -2.88 -13.83 -8.32
CA GLN A 162 -3.68 -14.29 -9.44
C GLN A 162 -5.16 -14.21 -9.08
N GLY A 163 -5.86 -13.19 -9.57
CA GLY A 163 -7.32 -13.12 -9.45
C GLY A 163 -7.94 -14.43 -9.96
N ALA A 164 -9.05 -14.88 -9.34
CA ALA A 164 -9.75 -16.09 -9.71
C ALA A 164 -9.86 -16.15 -11.24
N SER A 165 -9.12 -17.08 -11.85
CA SER A 165 -9.19 -17.34 -13.27
C SER A 165 -10.67 -17.53 -13.60
N SER A 166 -11.20 -16.60 -14.39
CA SER A 166 -12.53 -16.64 -14.98
C SER A 166 -12.75 -18.01 -15.60
N GLU A 167 -13.61 -18.82 -14.98
CA GLU A 167 -14.52 -19.70 -15.70
C GLU A 167 -15.64 -18.86 -16.34
#